data_AF-T1CXN1-F1
#
_entry.id   AF-T1CXN1-F1
#
_cell.length_a   1.000
_cell.length_b   1.000
_cell.length_c   1.000
_cell.angle_alpha   90.00
_cell.angle_beta   90.00
_cell.angle_gamma   90.00
#
_symmetry.space_group_name_H-M   'P 1'
#
loop_
_entity.id
_entity.type
_entity.pdbx_description
1 polymer ?
#
loop_
_entity_poly.entity_id
_entity_poly.type
_entity_poly.pdbx_seq_one_letter_code
_entity_poly.pdbx_strand_id
1 'polypeptide(L)'
;MVVDEAQYIKNPTAAQTKAVKAIPARSFIAMSGTPVENRLSEYWSIMDFACRGYLGSLAHFTKEYGVPIQTHRDQHALARFKRVTAPFLLRRLKSDSTIIQDLPDKIEQDQYCTLSKAQTALYASVVKESLRVIAGESDTFTRQGLVLQLILALKQICNHPAQYLKQGSTGFNLSGKAERFLELIDDIHASQEKVLVFTQFREMGVLLSRWLKDRLGHEPLYLHGGVPRAGAMRWLNASSRIAPSASSCSRSKRAVPA
;
A
#
# COMPACT_ATOMS: atom_id res chain seq x y z
N MET A 1 24.20 -11.17 9.08
CA MET A 1 23.57 -9.99 8.45
C MET A 1 22.07 -10.17 8.49
N VAL A 2 21.38 -9.14 8.94
CA VAL A 2 19.92 -9.13 9.04
C VAL A 2 19.41 -8.00 8.15
N VAL A 3 18.42 -8.30 7.32
CA VAL A 3 17.67 -7.29 6.56
C VAL A 3 16.28 -7.23 7.16
N ASP A 4 15.97 -6.09 7.77
CA ASP A 4 14.61 -5.73 8.14
C ASP A 4 13.90 -5.16 6.90
N GLU A 5 12.63 -5.48 6.73
CA GLU A 5 11.83 -5.14 5.55
C GLU A 5 12.41 -5.69 4.22
N ALA A 6 12.55 -7.01 4.14
CA ALA A 6 13.13 -7.72 2.99
C ALA A 6 12.40 -7.47 1.65
N GLN A 7 11.22 -6.83 1.63
CA GLN A 7 10.60 -6.34 0.40
C GLN A 7 11.49 -5.35 -0.36
N TYR A 8 12.45 -4.67 0.29
CA TYR A 8 13.41 -3.81 -0.41
C TYR A 8 14.37 -4.58 -1.33
N ILE A 9 14.56 -5.88 -1.11
CA ILE A 9 15.44 -6.73 -1.93
C ILE A 9 14.66 -7.71 -2.81
N LYS A 10 13.35 -7.47 -3.02
CA LYS A 10 12.48 -8.36 -3.78
C LYS A 10 12.80 -8.43 -5.28
N ASN A 11 13.36 -7.36 -5.84
CA ASN A 11 13.77 -7.36 -7.25
C ASN A 11 15.23 -7.84 -7.39
N PRO A 12 15.50 -9.01 -7.98
CA PRO A 12 16.85 -9.55 -8.08
C PRO A 12 17.77 -8.72 -8.99
N THR A 13 17.22 -7.92 -9.92
CA THR A 13 18.03 -7.10 -10.84
C THR A 13 18.36 -5.72 -10.28
N ALA A 14 17.68 -5.28 -9.20
CA ALA A 14 17.88 -3.96 -8.61
C ALA A 14 19.29 -3.80 -8.04
N ALA A 15 19.88 -2.61 -8.22
CA ALA A 15 21.21 -2.28 -7.73
C ALA A 15 21.33 -2.48 -6.21
N GLN A 16 20.31 -2.10 -5.45
CA GLN A 16 20.25 -2.32 -4.00
C GLN A 16 20.33 -3.81 -3.64
N THR A 17 19.55 -4.66 -4.29
CA THR A 17 19.58 -6.12 -4.06
C THR A 17 20.96 -6.70 -4.34
N LYS A 18 21.57 -6.32 -5.46
CA LYS A 18 22.93 -6.77 -5.83
C LYS A 18 23.95 -6.32 -4.80
N ALA A 19 23.89 -5.06 -4.36
CA ALA A 19 24.80 -4.51 -3.36
C ALA A 19 24.66 -5.22 -2.01
N VAL A 20 23.43 -5.41 -1.52
CA VAL A 20 23.16 -6.12 -0.26
C VAL A 20 23.62 -7.58 -0.34
N LYS A 21 23.38 -8.27 -1.46
CA LYS A 21 23.87 -9.65 -1.67
C LYS A 21 25.39 -9.73 -1.84
N ALA A 22 26.10 -8.66 -2.19
CA ALA A 22 27.55 -8.68 -2.29
C ALA A 22 28.26 -8.63 -0.92
N ILE A 23 27.57 -8.17 0.15
CA ILE A 23 28.17 -8.04 1.48
C ILE A 23 28.48 -9.43 2.06
N PRO A 24 29.74 -9.73 2.42
CA PRO A 24 30.09 -11.00 3.04
C PRO A 24 29.57 -11.07 4.47
N ALA A 25 28.92 -12.17 4.83
CA ALA A 25 28.49 -12.47 6.18
C ALA A 25 28.41 -13.97 6.41
N ARG A 26 28.54 -14.40 7.68
CA ARG A 26 28.47 -15.83 8.05
C ARG A 26 27.04 -16.38 8.11
N SER A 27 26.05 -15.50 8.31
CA SER A 27 24.65 -15.88 8.45
C SER A 27 23.76 -14.78 7.86
N PHE A 28 22.63 -15.16 7.28
CA PHE A 28 21.69 -14.24 6.62
C PHE A 28 20.29 -14.46 7.15
N ILE A 29 19.63 -13.39 7.58
CA ILE A 29 18.24 -13.40 8.05
C ILE A 29 17.48 -12.31 7.31
N ALA A 30 16.35 -12.68 6.71
CA ALA A 30 15.42 -11.76 6.08
C ALA A 30 14.14 -11.68 6.92
N MET A 31 13.78 -10.48 7.35
CA MET A 31 12.53 -10.22 8.07
C MET A 31 11.60 -9.42 7.15
N SER A 32 10.35 -9.83 7.05
CA SER A 32 9.34 -9.09 6.30
C SER A 32 7.95 -9.42 6.83
N GLY A 33 7.09 -8.41 6.92
CA GLY A 33 5.67 -8.61 7.22
C GLY A 33 4.88 -9.20 6.04
N THR A 34 5.39 -9.08 4.82
CA THR A 34 4.73 -9.46 3.56
C THR A 34 5.71 -10.20 2.63
N PRO A 35 6.06 -11.47 2.92
CA PRO A 35 7.16 -12.15 2.23
C PRO A 35 6.94 -12.38 0.72
N VAL A 36 5.69 -12.34 0.24
CA VAL A 36 5.34 -12.41 -1.18
C VAL A 36 4.20 -11.44 -1.43
N GLU A 37 4.41 -10.49 -2.34
CA GLU A 37 3.38 -9.51 -2.70
C GLU A 37 2.77 -9.83 -4.06
N ASN A 38 3.59 -10.11 -5.10
CA ASN A 38 3.08 -10.13 -6.47
C ASN A 38 3.63 -11.28 -7.33
N ARG A 39 4.91 -11.68 -7.18
CA ARG A 39 5.55 -12.65 -8.08
C ARG A 39 6.42 -13.65 -7.33
N LEU A 40 6.46 -14.91 -7.80
CA LEU A 40 7.35 -15.93 -7.22
C LEU A 40 8.85 -15.58 -7.35
N SER A 41 9.22 -14.74 -8.33
CA SER A 41 10.58 -14.22 -8.43
C SER A 41 10.98 -13.31 -7.27
N GLU A 42 10.02 -12.62 -6.64
CA GLU A 42 10.25 -11.83 -5.43
C GLU A 42 10.64 -12.74 -4.26
N TYR A 43 9.91 -13.84 -4.12
CA TYR A 43 10.22 -14.88 -3.14
C TYR A 43 11.60 -15.49 -3.38
N TRP A 44 11.92 -15.84 -4.63
CA TRP A 44 13.24 -16.35 -4.99
C TRP A 44 14.35 -15.37 -4.59
N SER A 45 14.16 -14.06 -4.82
CA SER A 45 15.17 -13.07 -4.47
C SER A 45 15.48 -13.05 -2.97
N ILE A 46 14.44 -13.12 -2.13
CA ILE A 46 14.57 -13.15 -0.66
C ILE A 46 15.18 -14.48 -0.19
N MET A 47 14.77 -15.61 -0.76
CA MET A 47 15.35 -16.91 -0.44
C MET A 47 16.80 -17.03 -0.86
N ASP A 48 17.18 -16.51 -2.03
CA ASP A 48 18.56 -16.50 -2.47
C ASP A 48 19.43 -15.58 -1.61
N PHE A 49 18.83 -14.56 -0.97
CA PHE A 49 19.54 -13.78 0.04
C PHE A 49 19.81 -14.60 1.32
N ALA A 50 18.79 -15.27 1.85
CA ALA A 50 18.88 -16.03 3.11
C ALA A 50 19.66 -17.36 2.96
N CYS A 51 19.47 -18.04 1.83
CA CYS A 51 19.96 -19.37 1.50
C CYS A 51 20.51 -19.38 0.06
N ARG A 52 21.65 -18.71 -0.13
CA ARG A 52 22.30 -18.50 -1.45
C ARG A 52 22.40 -19.80 -2.25
N GLY A 53 21.92 -19.77 -3.48
CA GLY A 53 22.01 -20.90 -4.42
C GLY A 53 21.07 -22.08 -4.14
N TYR A 54 20.34 -22.10 -3.02
CA TYR A 54 19.47 -23.23 -2.64
C TYR A 54 18.38 -23.55 -3.68
N LEU A 55 17.81 -22.52 -4.31
CA LEU A 55 16.79 -22.66 -5.36
C LEU A 55 17.37 -22.64 -6.79
N GLY A 56 18.70 -22.71 -6.92
CA GLY A 56 19.40 -22.54 -8.19
C GLY A 56 19.27 -21.14 -8.77
N SER A 57 19.57 -21.01 -10.06
CA SER A 57 19.46 -19.73 -10.77
C SER A 57 18.01 -19.28 -10.92
N LEU A 58 17.79 -17.98 -11.09
CA LEU A 58 16.45 -17.43 -11.34
C LEU A 58 15.78 -18.06 -12.57
N ALA A 59 16.54 -18.35 -13.62
CA ALA A 59 16.04 -19.00 -14.83
C ALA A 59 15.54 -20.42 -14.54
N HIS A 60 16.34 -21.21 -13.81
CA HIS A 60 15.97 -22.56 -13.38
C HIS A 60 14.72 -22.51 -12.48
N PHE A 61 14.73 -21.65 -11.47
CA PHE A 61 13.58 -21.47 -10.57
C PHE A 61 12.30 -21.09 -11.33
N THR A 62 12.41 -20.20 -12.32
CA THR A 62 11.26 -19.77 -13.13
C THR A 62 10.70 -20.92 -13.96
N LYS A 63 11.56 -21.78 -14.51
CA LYS A 63 11.14 -22.97 -15.26
C LYS A 63 10.50 -24.04 -14.36
N GLU A 64 11.13 -24.33 -13.23
CA GLU A 64 10.72 -25.42 -12.32
C GLU A 64 9.50 -25.08 -11.46
N TYR A 65 9.37 -23.81 -11.04
CA TYR A 65 8.33 -23.37 -10.11
C TYR A 65 7.53 -22.19 -10.64
N GLY A 66 8.19 -21.15 -11.15
CA GLY A 66 7.54 -19.91 -11.57
C GLY A 66 6.40 -20.12 -12.57
N VAL A 67 6.72 -20.62 -13.76
CA VAL A 67 5.77 -20.86 -14.86
C VAL A 67 4.74 -21.93 -14.52
N PRO A 68 5.11 -23.12 -13.97
CA PRO A 68 4.14 -24.12 -13.54
C PRO A 68 3.10 -23.58 -12.55
N ILE A 69 3.53 -22.82 -11.54
CA ILE A 69 2.61 -22.34 -10.49
C ILE A 69 1.80 -21.13 -10.98
N GLN A 70 2.43 -20.13 -11.60
CA GLN A 70 1.76 -18.87 -11.92
C GLN A 70 0.94 -18.95 -13.21
N THR A 71 1.41 -19.69 -14.22
CA THR A 71 0.76 -19.79 -15.53
C THR A 71 -0.11 -21.02 -15.64
N HIS A 72 0.43 -22.20 -15.29
CA HIS A 72 -0.28 -23.47 -15.45
C HIS A 72 -1.12 -23.87 -14.24
N ARG A 73 -1.03 -23.12 -13.13
CA ARG A 73 -1.72 -23.39 -11.85
C ARG A 73 -1.48 -24.81 -11.33
N ASP A 74 -0.28 -25.35 -11.57
CA ASP A 74 0.11 -26.70 -11.17
C ASP A 74 0.24 -26.82 -9.64
N GLN A 75 -0.70 -27.54 -9.04
CA GLN A 75 -0.75 -27.78 -7.59
C GLN A 75 0.37 -28.70 -7.09
N HIS A 76 0.87 -29.62 -7.93
CA HIS A 76 1.99 -30.49 -7.56
C HIS A 76 3.29 -29.70 -7.46
N ALA A 77 3.55 -28.82 -8.43
CA ALA A 77 4.68 -27.89 -8.34
C ALA A 77 4.58 -26.98 -7.11
N LEU A 78 3.39 -26.47 -6.79
CA LEU A 78 3.18 -25.66 -5.58
C LEU A 78 3.44 -26.44 -4.29
N ALA A 79 2.95 -27.69 -4.20
CA ALA A 79 3.17 -28.54 -3.03
C ALA A 79 4.65 -28.88 -2.84
N ARG A 80 5.37 -29.20 -3.92
CA ARG A 80 6.83 -29.41 -3.89
C ARG A 80 7.56 -28.15 -3.42
N PHE A 81 7.22 -27.00 -4.00
CA PHE A 81 7.82 -25.72 -3.62
C PHE A 81 7.65 -25.44 -2.13
N LYS A 82 6.41 -25.55 -1.60
CA LYS A 82 6.13 -25.36 -0.16
C LYS A 82 6.96 -26.29 0.72
N ARG A 83 7.08 -27.57 0.34
CA ARG A 83 7.86 -28.56 1.12
C ARG A 83 9.35 -28.21 1.15
N VAL A 84 9.92 -27.83 0.01
CA VAL A 84 11.35 -27.50 -0.14
C VAL A 84 11.71 -26.22 0.61
N THR A 85 10.79 -25.27 0.72
CA THR A 85 11.06 -23.97 1.33
C THR A 85 10.65 -23.85 2.79
N ALA A 86 9.72 -24.68 3.27
CA ALA A 86 9.21 -24.65 4.64
C ALA A 86 10.29 -24.61 5.75
N PRO A 87 11.41 -25.36 5.68
CA PRO A 87 12.41 -25.35 6.75
C PRO A 87 13.11 -24.01 6.97
N PHE A 88 13.07 -23.12 5.97
CA PHE A 88 13.76 -21.82 5.99
C PHE A 88 12.80 -20.66 6.24
N LEU A 89 11.52 -20.94 6.40
CA LEU A 89 10.48 -19.96 6.63
C LEU A 89 9.88 -20.12 8.02
N LEU A 90 10.08 -19.10 8.86
CA LEU A 90 9.29 -18.94 10.08
C LEU A 90 8.23 -17.86 9.83
N ARG A 91 6.97 -18.28 9.67
CA ARG A 91 5.83 -17.38 9.57
C ARG A 91 4.82 -17.71 10.65
N ARG A 92 4.52 -16.71 11.49
CA ARG A 92 3.43 -16.75 12.48
C ARG A 92 2.34 -15.80 12.06
N LEU A 93 1.08 -16.22 12.17
CA LEU A 93 -0.06 -15.39 11.79
C LEU A 93 -0.57 -14.60 12.99
N LYS A 94 -1.12 -13.40 12.73
CA LYS A 94 -1.87 -12.63 13.74
C LYS A 94 -3.25 -13.24 14.05
N SER A 95 -3.53 -14.46 13.62
CA SER A 95 -4.71 -15.23 14.01
C SER A 95 -4.30 -16.48 14.79
N ASP A 96 -3.01 -16.66 15.04
CA ASP A 96 -2.49 -17.78 15.81
C ASP A 96 -2.83 -17.55 17.29
N SER A 97 -3.80 -18.32 17.79
CA SER A 97 -4.32 -18.24 19.16
C SER A 97 -3.27 -18.55 20.22
N THR A 98 -2.14 -19.16 19.85
CA THR A 98 -1.01 -19.39 20.76
C THR A 98 -0.20 -18.11 21.07
N ILE A 99 -0.43 -17.02 20.32
CA ILE A 99 0.31 -15.76 20.42
C ILE A 99 -0.57 -14.61 20.96
N ILE A 100 -1.89 -14.73 20.89
CA ILE A 100 -2.81 -13.59 20.97
C ILE A 100 -3.80 -13.80 22.11
N GLN A 101 -3.62 -13.06 23.19
CA GLN A 101 -4.62 -12.97 24.26
C GLN A 101 -5.35 -11.62 24.28
N ASP A 102 -4.81 -10.55 23.66
CA ASP A 102 -5.25 -9.17 23.93
C ASP A 102 -5.55 -8.27 22.69
N LEU A 103 -5.56 -8.77 21.45
CA LEU A 103 -5.95 -7.94 20.30
C LEU A 103 -7.40 -8.19 19.87
N PRO A 104 -8.25 -7.15 19.79
CA PRO A 104 -9.59 -7.28 19.23
C PRO A 104 -9.52 -7.61 17.74
N ASP A 105 -10.57 -8.25 17.24
CA ASP A 105 -10.69 -8.59 15.83
C ASP A 105 -10.62 -7.35 14.94
N LYS A 106 -9.95 -7.49 13.79
CA LYS A 106 -9.93 -6.44 12.77
C LYS A 106 -11.28 -6.41 12.07
N ILE A 107 -11.96 -5.27 12.15
CA ILE A 107 -13.20 -5.01 11.42
C ILE A 107 -12.86 -4.24 10.14
N GLU A 108 -13.30 -4.75 8.99
CA GLU A 108 -13.16 -4.11 7.68
C GLU A 108 -14.56 -3.71 7.19
N GLN A 109 -14.70 -2.45 6.78
CA GLN A 109 -15.97 -1.93 6.28
C GLN A 109 -15.72 -1.03 5.06
N ASP A 110 -16.27 -1.44 3.93
CA ASP A 110 -16.21 -0.65 2.71
C ASP A 110 -17.19 0.54 2.76
N GLN A 111 -16.68 1.71 2.37
CA GLN A 111 -17.45 2.96 2.34
C GLN A 111 -17.64 3.36 0.88
N TYR A 112 -18.83 3.09 0.35
CA TYR A 112 -19.18 3.47 -1.02
C TYR A 112 -19.56 4.95 -1.07
N CYS A 113 -19.02 5.64 -2.08
CA CYS A 113 -19.33 7.04 -2.36
C CYS A 113 -19.71 7.20 -3.83
N THR A 114 -20.67 8.07 -4.11
CA THR A 114 -21.04 8.44 -5.48
C THR A 114 -20.15 9.58 -5.97
N LEU A 115 -19.86 9.62 -7.26
CA LEU A 115 -19.14 10.76 -7.84
C LEU A 115 -20.05 11.99 -7.86
N SER A 116 -19.51 13.15 -7.52
CA SER A 116 -20.21 14.42 -7.69
C SER A 116 -20.52 14.67 -9.18
N LYS A 117 -21.42 15.61 -9.47
CA LYS A 117 -21.73 15.99 -10.86
C LYS A 117 -20.48 16.44 -11.62
N ALA A 118 -19.64 17.24 -10.96
CA ALA A 118 -18.37 17.71 -11.52
C ALA A 118 -17.39 16.56 -11.79
N GLN A 119 -17.26 15.62 -10.84
CA GLN A 119 -16.43 14.42 -11.02
C GLN A 119 -16.95 13.55 -12.16
N THR A 120 -18.25 13.31 -12.24
CA THR A 120 -18.87 12.47 -13.28
C THR A 120 -18.60 13.02 -14.67
N ALA A 121 -18.82 14.33 -14.88
CA ALA A 121 -18.56 14.97 -16.16
C ALA A 121 -17.08 14.91 -16.56
N LEU A 122 -16.19 15.23 -15.61
CA LEU A 122 -14.75 15.18 -15.82
C LEU A 122 -14.24 13.77 -16.11
N TYR A 123 -14.71 12.78 -15.33
CA TYR A 123 -14.38 11.36 -15.50
C TYR A 123 -14.78 10.88 -16.89
N ALA A 124 -16.03 11.11 -17.30
CA ALA A 124 -16.52 10.69 -18.61
C ALA A 124 -15.75 11.31 -19.77
N SER A 125 -15.43 12.62 -19.67
CA SER A 125 -14.63 13.32 -20.67
C SER A 125 -13.22 12.74 -20.80
N VAL A 126 -12.54 12.52 -19.66
CA VAL A 126 -11.17 11.98 -19.64
C VAL A 126 -11.13 10.54 -20.15
N VAL A 127 -12.09 9.69 -19.77
CA VAL A 127 -12.19 8.32 -20.29
C VAL A 127 -12.38 8.34 -21.81
N LYS A 128 -13.33 9.12 -22.31
CA LYS A 128 -13.64 9.18 -23.74
C LYS A 128 -12.42 9.59 -24.56
N GLU A 129 -11.74 10.67 -24.16
CA GLU A 129 -10.58 11.17 -24.89
C GLU A 129 -9.40 10.19 -24.81
N SER A 130 -9.11 9.68 -23.61
CA SER A 130 -7.98 8.75 -23.43
C SER A 130 -8.19 7.45 -24.20
N LEU A 131 -9.41 6.90 -24.22
CA LEU A 131 -9.70 5.68 -24.99
C LEU A 131 -9.56 5.90 -26.50
N ARG A 132 -9.90 7.09 -27.01
CA ARG A 132 -9.69 7.44 -28.41
C ARG A 132 -8.20 7.43 -28.76
N VAL A 133 -7.37 8.04 -27.94
CA VAL A 133 -5.90 8.06 -28.13
C VAL A 133 -5.33 6.64 -28.04
N ILE A 134 -5.73 5.86 -27.03
CA ILE A 134 -5.29 4.48 -26.83
C ILE A 134 -5.67 3.59 -28.02
N ALA A 135 -6.86 3.77 -28.60
CA ALA A 135 -7.32 2.98 -29.75
C ALA A 135 -6.55 3.31 -31.03
N GLY A 136 -6.04 4.54 -31.15
CA GLY A 136 -5.19 4.97 -32.27
C GLY A 136 -3.73 4.55 -32.15
N GLU A 137 -3.30 4.04 -30.98
CA GLU A 137 -1.91 3.66 -30.74
C GLU A 137 -1.67 2.17 -31.08
N SER A 138 -0.66 1.93 -31.92
CA SER A 138 -0.28 0.59 -32.39
C SER A 138 0.89 0.00 -31.60
N ASP A 139 1.77 0.86 -31.07
CA ASP A 139 2.88 0.40 -30.24
C ASP A 139 2.37 -0.10 -28.88
N THR A 140 2.67 -1.36 -28.57
CA THR A 140 2.17 -2.00 -27.35
C THR A 140 2.72 -1.34 -26.09
N PHE A 141 3.98 -0.90 -26.11
CA PHE A 141 4.61 -0.29 -24.93
C PHE A 141 3.98 1.08 -24.64
N THR A 142 3.85 1.93 -25.66
CA THR A 142 3.22 3.24 -25.57
C THR A 142 1.76 3.11 -25.13
N ARG A 143 1.02 2.16 -25.72
CA ARG A 143 -0.36 1.86 -25.34
C ARG A 143 -0.50 1.48 -23.86
N GLN A 144 0.40 0.66 -23.32
CA GLN A 144 0.42 0.33 -21.89
C GLN A 144 0.69 1.57 -21.02
N GLY A 145 1.62 2.44 -21.44
CA GLY A 145 1.89 3.71 -20.78
C GLY A 145 0.65 4.61 -20.69
N LEU A 146 -0.08 4.76 -21.81
CA LEU A 146 -1.32 5.54 -21.87
C LEU A 146 -2.42 4.99 -20.95
N VAL A 147 -2.57 3.65 -20.87
CA VAL A 147 -3.52 3.02 -19.95
C VAL A 147 -3.16 3.34 -18.48
N LEU A 148 -1.88 3.28 -18.12
CA LEU A 148 -1.44 3.62 -16.77
C LEU A 148 -1.67 5.10 -16.44
N GLN A 149 -1.45 6.00 -17.41
CA GLN A 149 -1.76 7.42 -17.27
C GLN A 149 -3.26 7.65 -17.06
N LEU A 150 -4.12 6.96 -17.82
CA LEU A 150 -5.57 7.01 -17.62
C LEU A 150 -5.94 6.54 -16.21
N ILE A 151 -5.44 5.38 -15.76
CA ILE A 151 -5.72 4.88 -14.40
C ILE A 151 -5.30 5.90 -13.33
N LEU A 152 -4.13 6.53 -13.49
CA LEU A 152 -3.66 7.56 -12.56
C LEU A 152 -4.58 8.79 -12.55
N ALA A 153 -5.01 9.26 -13.73
CA ALA A 153 -5.92 10.38 -13.87
C ALA A 153 -7.28 10.09 -13.21
N LEU A 154 -7.86 8.91 -13.46
CA LEU A 154 -9.15 8.53 -12.87
C LEU A 154 -9.06 8.44 -11.35
N LYS A 155 -7.96 7.91 -10.79
CA LYS A 155 -7.73 7.92 -9.34
C LYS A 155 -7.73 9.33 -8.76
N GLN A 156 -7.08 10.29 -9.44
CA GLN A 156 -7.07 11.69 -9.00
C GLN A 156 -8.46 12.33 -9.08
N ILE A 157 -9.20 12.09 -10.16
CA ILE A 157 -10.57 12.62 -10.34
C ILE A 157 -11.50 12.09 -9.25
N CYS A 158 -11.45 10.78 -8.96
CA CYS A 158 -12.26 10.15 -7.91
C CYS A 158 -11.92 10.67 -6.51
N ASN A 159 -10.65 11.03 -6.26
CA ASN A 159 -10.25 11.66 -5.00
C ASN A 159 -10.77 13.10 -4.91
N HIS A 160 -10.47 13.94 -5.91
CA HIS A 160 -10.99 15.30 -6.00
C HIS A 160 -10.71 15.93 -7.39
N PRO A 161 -11.67 16.63 -8.03
CA PRO A 161 -11.46 17.26 -9.36
C PRO A 161 -10.22 18.16 -9.44
N ALA A 162 -10.01 19.03 -8.45
CA ALA A 162 -8.85 19.92 -8.39
C ALA A 162 -7.51 19.17 -8.32
N GLN A 163 -7.49 17.91 -7.88
CA GLN A 163 -6.26 17.11 -7.83
C GLN A 163 -5.78 16.76 -9.24
N TYR A 164 -6.71 16.43 -10.14
CA TYR A 164 -6.42 16.16 -11.54
C TYR A 164 -6.21 17.46 -12.32
N LEU A 165 -7.11 18.43 -12.17
CA LEU A 165 -7.07 19.68 -12.91
C LEU A 165 -5.91 20.60 -12.50
N LYS A 166 -5.35 20.41 -11.29
CA LYS A 166 -4.33 21.28 -10.67
C LYS A 166 -4.75 22.75 -10.50
N GLN A 167 -6.05 23.02 -10.62
CA GLN A 167 -6.66 24.35 -10.50
C GLN A 167 -8.13 24.23 -10.10
N GLY A 168 -8.74 25.38 -9.76
CA GLY A 168 -10.16 25.47 -9.41
C GLY A 168 -10.42 25.37 -7.90
N SER A 169 -11.70 25.28 -7.54
CA SER A 169 -12.14 25.20 -6.16
C SER A 169 -11.70 23.89 -5.50
N THR A 170 -11.35 23.97 -4.22
CA THR A 170 -10.91 22.84 -3.38
C THR A 170 -11.92 22.51 -2.29
N GLY A 171 -13.19 22.90 -2.49
CA GLY A 171 -14.27 22.57 -1.56
C GLY A 171 -14.53 21.06 -1.51
N PHE A 172 -14.62 20.50 -0.31
CA PHE A 172 -14.84 19.06 -0.10
C PHE A 172 -16.12 18.55 -0.81
N ASN A 173 -17.15 19.40 -0.93
CA ASN A 173 -18.44 19.13 -1.57
C ASN A 173 -18.36 18.94 -3.11
N LEU A 174 -17.16 19.03 -3.68
CA LEU A 174 -16.91 18.70 -5.08
C LEU A 174 -16.46 17.25 -5.26
N SER A 175 -16.25 16.51 -4.17
CA SER A 175 -15.88 15.11 -4.19
C SER A 175 -16.73 14.30 -3.23
N GLY A 176 -17.46 13.31 -3.76
CA GLY A 176 -18.26 12.43 -2.91
C GLY A 176 -17.41 11.60 -1.94
N LYS A 177 -16.14 11.34 -2.28
CA LYS A 177 -15.20 10.69 -1.35
C LYS A 177 -14.79 11.61 -0.21
N ALA A 178 -14.59 12.90 -0.50
CA ALA A 178 -14.24 13.89 0.53
C ALA A 178 -15.43 14.19 1.46
N GLU A 179 -16.64 14.27 0.93
CA GLU A 179 -17.88 14.37 1.72
C GLU A 179 -18.02 13.17 2.65
N ARG A 180 -17.99 11.95 2.11
CA ARG A 180 -18.11 10.73 2.91
C ARG A 180 -16.98 10.60 3.94
N PHE A 181 -15.77 11.01 3.58
CA PHE A 181 -14.64 11.04 4.50
C PHE A 181 -14.91 11.95 5.70
N LEU A 182 -15.40 13.18 5.48
CA LEU A 182 -15.66 14.11 6.57
C LEU A 182 -16.81 13.64 7.47
N GLU A 183 -17.85 13.01 6.91
CA GLU A 183 -18.90 12.36 7.72
C GLU A 183 -18.33 11.31 8.68
N LEU A 184 -17.43 10.44 8.18
CA LEU A 184 -16.78 9.43 9.01
C LEU A 184 -15.88 10.05 10.08
N ILE A 185 -15.21 11.16 9.75
CA ILE A 185 -14.37 11.88 10.70
C ILE A 185 -15.21 12.51 11.81
N ASP A 186 -16.36 13.10 11.49
CA ASP A 186 -17.26 13.69 12.48
C ASP A 186 -17.69 12.62 13.51
N ASP A 187 -18.08 11.43 13.06
CA ASP A 187 -18.45 10.30 13.94
C ASP A 187 -17.29 9.83 14.84
N ILE A 188 -16.10 9.69 14.26
CA ILE A 188 -14.88 9.27 14.99
C ILE A 188 -14.48 10.33 16.02
N HIS A 189 -14.58 11.61 15.64
CA HIS A 189 -14.24 12.73 16.51
C HIS A 189 -15.22 12.84 17.68
N ALA A 190 -16.53 12.69 17.41
CA ALA A 190 -17.56 12.63 18.46
C ALA A 190 -17.32 11.47 19.44
N SER A 191 -16.80 10.34 18.93
CA SER A 191 -16.43 9.17 19.74
C SER A 191 -15.08 9.31 20.45
N GLN A 192 -14.37 10.43 20.25
CA GLN A 192 -13.01 10.66 20.78
C GLN A 192 -12.02 9.54 20.41
N GLU A 193 -12.21 8.94 19.23
CA GLU A 193 -11.36 7.88 18.71
C GLU A 193 -10.18 8.43 17.90
N LYS A 194 -9.13 7.61 17.75
CA LYS A 194 -7.99 7.93 16.88
C LYS A 194 -8.21 7.38 15.48
N VAL A 195 -7.92 8.19 14.48
CA VAL A 195 -7.93 7.77 13.07
C VAL A 195 -6.54 7.88 12.44
N LEU A 196 -6.23 6.94 11.56
CA LEU A 196 -5.08 7.01 10.67
C LEU A 196 -5.59 6.92 9.23
N VAL A 197 -5.33 7.98 8.47
CA VAL A 197 -5.80 8.14 7.09
C VAL A 197 -4.62 7.98 6.14
N PHE A 198 -4.79 7.12 5.14
CA PHE A 198 -3.79 6.90 4.10
C PHE A 198 -4.28 7.43 2.76
N THR A 199 -3.40 8.10 2.04
CA THR A 199 -3.63 8.48 0.64
C THR A 199 -2.35 8.29 -0.16
N GLN A 200 -2.48 7.86 -1.41
CA GLN A 200 -1.34 7.66 -2.31
C GLN A 200 -0.69 8.99 -2.73
N PHE A 201 -1.45 10.08 -2.72
CA PHE A 201 -1.03 11.34 -3.32
C PHE A 201 -0.76 12.43 -2.29
N ARG A 202 0.41 13.05 -2.37
CA ARG A 202 0.82 14.11 -1.45
C ARG A 202 -0.12 15.32 -1.50
N GLU A 203 -0.56 15.71 -2.69
CA GLU A 203 -1.45 16.87 -2.86
C GLU A 203 -2.82 16.60 -2.23
N MET A 204 -3.30 15.35 -2.27
CA MET A 204 -4.54 14.98 -1.58
C MET A 204 -4.36 15.04 -0.07
N GLY A 205 -3.22 14.62 0.47
CA GLY A 205 -2.92 14.75 1.89
C GLY A 205 -2.93 16.20 2.39
N VAL A 206 -2.51 17.14 1.54
CA VAL A 206 -2.61 18.58 1.84
C VAL A 206 -4.07 19.06 1.89
N LEU A 207 -4.90 18.63 0.94
CA LEU A 207 -6.34 18.96 0.94
C LEU A 207 -7.05 18.39 2.17
N LEU A 208 -6.83 17.10 2.47
CA LEU A 208 -7.38 16.44 3.65
C LEU A 208 -6.96 17.18 4.93
N SER A 209 -5.69 17.54 5.06
CA SER A 209 -5.19 18.26 6.25
C SER A 209 -5.87 19.61 6.44
N ARG A 210 -6.06 20.35 5.33
CA ARG A 210 -6.78 21.63 5.35
C ARG A 210 -8.24 21.44 5.77
N TRP A 211 -8.97 20.52 5.15
CA TRP A 211 -10.38 20.29 5.50
C TRP A 211 -10.55 19.84 6.95
N LEU A 212 -9.66 18.98 7.44
CA LEU A 212 -9.65 18.56 8.84
C LEU A 212 -9.37 19.73 9.79
N LYS A 213 -8.43 20.60 9.45
CA LYS A 213 -8.15 21.80 10.24
C LYS A 213 -9.36 22.72 10.29
N ASP A 214 -9.99 22.99 9.15
CA ASP A 214 -11.15 23.88 9.04
C ASP A 214 -12.36 23.29 9.78
N ARG A 215 -12.52 21.95 9.77
CA ARG A 215 -13.65 21.23 10.38
C ARG A 215 -13.48 21.01 11.90
N LEU A 216 -12.27 20.64 12.34
CA LEU A 216 -11.98 20.24 13.72
C LEU A 216 -11.28 21.33 14.54
N GLY A 217 -10.84 22.42 13.91
CA GLY A 217 -10.16 23.54 14.56
C GLY A 217 -8.68 23.29 14.92
N HIS A 218 -8.12 22.11 14.61
CA HIS A 218 -6.72 21.80 14.87
C HIS A 218 -6.05 21.10 13.68
N GLU A 219 -4.76 21.37 13.48
CA GLU A 219 -3.99 20.78 12.38
C GLU A 219 -3.72 19.28 12.65
N PRO A 220 -4.08 18.38 11.71
CA PRO A 220 -3.74 16.97 11.86
C PRO A 220 -2.24 16.73 11.66
N LEU A 221 -1.73 15.65 12.26
CA LEU A 221 -0.35 15.23 12.05
C LEU A 221 -0.18 14.61 10.65
N TYR A 222 0.48 15.34 9.74
CA TYR A 222 0.71 14.89 8.36
C TYR A 222 2.13 14.37 8.13
N LEU A 223 2.25 13.11 7.67
CA LEU A 223 3.52 12.46 7.35
C LEU A 223 3.57 12.10 5.86
N HIS A 224 4.65 12.49 5.18
CA HIS A 224 4.91 12.11 3.78
C HIS A 224 6.43 11.93 3.55
N GLY A 225 6.82 11.31 2.43
CA GLY A 225 8.22 10.97 2.12
C GLY A 225 9.19 12.15 1.93
N GLY A 226 8.70 13.38 2.04
CA GLY A 226 9.53 14.60 2.01
C GLY A 226 9.76 15.21 3.39
N VAL A 227 9.19 14.64 4.46
CA VAL A 227 9.42 15.10 5.83
C VAL A 227 10.78 14.57 6.29
N PRO A 228 11.69 15.44 6.79
CA PRO A 228 12.98 15.00 7.32
C PRO A 228 12.83 14.00 8.46
N ARG A 229 13.83 13.14 8.66
CA ARG A 229 13.82 12.08 9.68
C ARG A 229 13.52 12.58 11.11
N ALA A 230 14.01 13.77 11.46
CA ALA A 230 13.70 14.42 12.73
C ALA A 230 12.21 14.78 12.87
N GLY A 231 11.57 15.24 11.79
CA GLY A 231 10.13 15.51 11.75
C GLY A 231 9.29 14.23 11.84
N ALA A 232 9.73 13.15 11.20
CA ALA A 232 9.07 11.84 11.31
C ALA A 232 9.13 11.27 12.73
N MET A 233 10.27 11.39 13.43
CA MET A 233 10.37 11.00 14.85
C MET A 233 9.47 11.82 15.75
N ARG A 234 9.31 13.13 15.48
CA ARG A 234 8.37 13.98 16.21
C ARG A 234 6.92 13.54 16.02
N TRP A 235 6.55 13.12 14.81
CA TRP A 235 5.22 12.54 14.52
C TRP A 235 4.98 11.24 15.32
N LEU A 236 5.96 10.32 15.35
CA LEU A 236 5.87 9.06 16.10
C LEU A 236 5.73 9.29 17.61
N ASN A 237 6.44 10.28 18.14
CA ASN A 237 6.36 10.63 19.56
C ASN A 237 5.04 11.32 19.91
N ALA A 238 4.48 12.12 19.00
CA ALA A 238 3.19 12.76 19.22
C ALA A 238 2.02 11.75 19.14
N SER A 239 2.03 10.84 18.17
CA SER A 239 0.96 9.85 17.99
C SER A 239 0.91 8.81 19.12
N SER A 240 2.07 8.49 19.72
CA SER A 240 2.19 7.58 20.87
C SER A 240 1.76 8.20 22.21
N ARG A 241 1.97 9.51 22.42
CA ARG A 241 1.62 10.20 23.69
C ARG A 241 0.13 10.44 23.92
N ILE A 242 -0.70 10.43 22.87
CA ILE A 242 -2.15 10.69 22.98
C ILE A 242 -2.91 9.41 23.39
N ALA A 243 -2.35 8.49 24.17
CA ALA A 243 -3.08 7.27 24.55
C ALA A 243 -4.19 7.63 25.57
N PRO A 244 -5.46 7.22 25.36
CA PRO A 244 -6.47 7.37 26.41
C PRO A 244 -6.10 6.47 27.60
N SER A 245 -6.37 6.95 28.81
CA SER A 245 -6.29 6.15 30.04
C SER A 245 -6.99 4.81 29.86
N ALA A 246 -6.34 3.74 30.31
CA ALA A 246 -6.65 2.35 29.98
C ALA A 246 -8.00 1.80 30.51
N SER A 247 -8.94 2.63 30.97
CA SER A 247 -10.17 2.17 31.62
C SER A 247 -11.45 2.26 30.80
N SER A 248 -11.46 2.86 29.60
CA SER A 248 -12.70 2.94 28.80
C SER A 248 -12.43 3.17 27.31
N CYS A 249 -12.07 2.13 26.55
CA CYS A 249 -12.14 2.25 25.09
C CYS A 249 -12.10 0.89 24.39
N SER A 250 -13.22 0.51 23.76
CA SER A 250 -13.25 -0.45 22.67
C SER A 250 -12.32 0.07 21.56
N ARG A 251 -11.15 -0.55 21.40
CA ARG A 251 -10.16 -0.14 20.39
C ARG A 251 -10.62 -0.51 18.98
N SER A 252 -11.47 0.34 18.39
CA SER A 252 -11.74 0.38 16.96
C SER A 252 -10.57 1.11 16.27
N LYS A 253 -9.64 0.36 15.66
CA LYS A 253 -8.69 0.94 14.69
C LYS A 253 -9.37 0.95 13.32
N ARG A 254 -10.14 1.99 13.00
CA ARG A 254 -10.65 2.18 11.65
C ARG A 254 -9.56 2.77 10.76
N ALA A 255 -9.01 1.94 9.88
CA ALA A 255 -8.23 2.40 8.75
C ALA A 255 -9.23 2.83 7.66
N VAL A 256 -9.33 4.12 7.39
CA VAL A 256 -10.15 4.63 6.29
C VAL A 256 -9.22 4.89 5.11
N PRO A 257 -9.31 4.10 4.02
CA PRO A 257 -8.59 4.42 2.79
C PRO A 257 -9.21 5.69 2.18
N ALA A 258 -8.41 6.75 2.06
CA ALA A 258 -8.79 7.97 1.36
C ALA A 258 -8.42 7.93 -0.12
#